data_AF-A0A7K8TVR6-F1
#
_entry.id   AF-A0A7K8TVR6-F1
#
_cell.length_a   1.000
_cell.length_b   1.000
_cell.length_c   1.000
_cell.angle_alpha   90.00
_cell.angle_beta   90.00
_cell.angle_gamma   90.00
#
_symmetry.space_group_name_H-M   'P 1'
#
loop_
_entity.id
_entity.type
_entity.pdbx_description
1 polymer ?
#
loop_
_entity_poly.entity_id
_entity_poly.type
_entity_poly.pdbx_seq_one_letter_code
_entity_poly.pdbx_strand_id
1 'polypeptide(L)' 'FFADYEIPNLQKDKVSQIVIWVVDDIKGRDIDSCGTHTVKILENRLKTLGYDVTCTDNYK' A
#
# COMPACT_ATOMS: atom_id res chain seq x y z
N PHE A 1 -3.02 9.21 -10.01
CA PHE A 1 -2.54 8.22 -10.99
C PHE A 1 -2.67 6.80 -10.44
N PHE A 2 -1.82 6.37 -9.49
CA PHE A 2 -1.87 5.02 -8.91
C PHE A 2 -3.27 4.58 -8.47
N ALA A 3 -3.95 5.43 -7.70
CA ALA A 3 -5.29 5.15 -7.19
C ALA A 3 -6.38 4.99 -8.28
N ASP A 4 -6.28 5.74 -9.37
CA ASP A 4 -7.40 5.91 -10.32
C ASP A 4 -7.17 5.17 -11.64
N TYR A 5 -5.91 4.93 -12.00
CA TYR A 5 -5.53 4.37 -13.29
C TYR A 5 -4.71 3.09 -13.17
N GLU A 6 -3.89 2.93 -12.14
CA GLU A 6 -3.08 1.70 -12.01
C GLU A 6 -3.87 0.62 -11.28
N ILE A 7 -4.33 0.89 -10.05
CA ILE A 7 -5.07 -0.10 -9.23
C ILE A 7 -6.26 -0.72 -9.98
N PRO A 8 -7.12 0.04 -10.70
CA PRO A 8 -8.25 -0.55 -11.42
C PRO A 8 -7.85 -1.43 -12.62
N ASN A 9 -6.63 -1.26 -13.15
CA ASN A 9 -6.13 -1.98 -14.32
C ASN A 9 -5.18 -3.14 -13.97
N LEU A 10 -4.91 -3.37 -12.68
CA LEU A 10 -4.19 -4.56 -12.24
C LEU A 10 -5.02 -5.82 -12.55
N GLN A 11 -4.39 -6.79 -13.23
CA GLN A 11 -5.02 -8.05 -13.59
C GLN A 11 -4.92 -9.01 -12.40
N LYS A 12 -6.00 -9.09 -11.61
CA LYS A 12 -6.03 -9.85 -10.34
C LYS A 12 -5.60 -11.30 -10.48
N ASP A 13 -5.94 -11.96 -11.57
CA ASP A 13 -5.57 -13.35 -11.89
C ASP A 13 -4.06 -13.53 -12.14
N LYS A 14 -3.33 -12.45 -12.40
CA LYS A 14 -1.89 -12.44 -12.69
C LYS A 14 -1.05 -11.81 -11.59
N VAL A 15 -1.68 -11.29 -10.53
CA VAL A 15 -1.01 -10.68 -9.38
C VAL A 15 -1.16 -11.61 -8.18
N SER A 16 -0.05 -12.18 -7.72
CA SER A 16 -0.04 -13.08 -6.56
C SER A 16 -0.21 -12.33 -5.24
N GLN A 17 0.49 -11.21 -5.08
CA GLN A 17 0.50 -10.40 -3.86
C GLN A 17 0.92 -8.96 -4.19
N ILE A 18 0.38 -8.01 -3.43
CA ILE A 18 0.84 -6.60 -3.44
C ILE A 18 1.61 -6.34 -2.16
N VAL A 19 2.86 -5.89 -2.29
CA VAL A 19 3.73 -5.55 -1.16
C VAL A 19 3.90 -4.03 -1.14
N ILE A 20 3.42 -3.39 -0.07
CA ILE A 20 3.55 -1.95 0.15
C ILE A 20 4.81 -1.69 0.96
N TRP A 21 5.63 -0.75 0.51
CA TRP A 21 6.79 -0.26 1.25
C TRP A 21 6.54 1.20 1.59
N VAL A 22 6.38 1.49 2.87
CA VAL A 22 6.35 2.87 3.38
C VAL A 22 7.78 3.26 3.68
N VAL A 23 8.21 4.37 3.10
CA VAL A 23 9.61 4.82 3.15
C VAL A 23 9.66 6.25 3.67
N ASP A 24 10.15 6.40 4.89
CA ASP A 24 10.45 7.69 5.50
C ASP A 24 11.86 8.19 5.15
N ASP A 25 12.00 9.52 5.14
CA ASP A 25 13.29 10.19 5.04
C ASP A 25 14.16 9.94 6.29
N ILE A 26 15.47 9.81 6.10
CA ILE A 26 16.42 9.68 7.21
C ILE A 26 16.37 10.95 8.08
N LYS A 27 16.02 10.80 9.37
CA LYS A 27 15.77 11.91 10.31
C LYS A 27 14.59 12.81 9.92
N GLY A 28 13.77 12.39 8.96
CA GLY A 28 12.49 13.00 8.65
C GLY A 28 11.47 12.72 9.74
N ARG A 29 10.33 13.39 9.64
CA ARG A 29 9.18 13.08 10.48
C ARG A 29 8.42 11.91 9.85
N ASP A 30 8.10 10.92 10.67
CA ASP A 30 7.11 9.89 10.33
C ASP A 30 5.71 10.54 10.29
N ILE A 31 5.14 10.61 9.09
CA ILE A 31 3.84 11.22 8.82
C ILE A 31 2.76 10.12 8.70
N ASP A 32 3.12 9.00 8.11
CA ASP A 32 2.22 7.88 7.84
C ASP A 32 3.03 6.59 7.82
N SER A 33 2.50 5.57 8.47
CA SER A 33 3.13 4.25 8.61
C SER A 33 2.14 3.16 8.17
N CYS A 34 2.62 1.92 8.01
CA CYS A 34 1.75 0.77 7.73
C CYS A 34 0.54 0.70 8.69
N GLY A 35 -0.67 0.54 8.14
CA GLY A 35 -1.91 0.48 8.93
C GLY A 35 -2.41 1.80 9.51
N THR A 36 -1.80 2.94 9.17
CA THR A 36 -2.22 4.28 9.63
C THR A 36 -2.66 5.19 8.47
N HIS A 37 -3.26 6.33 8.82
CA HIS A 37 -3.92 7.32 7.95
C HIS A 37 -4.26 6.86 6.53
N THR A 38 -3.46 7.25 5.53
CA THR A 38 -3.77 7.03 4.12
C THR A 38 -3.31 5.66 3.65
N VAL A 39 -2.26 5.09 4.27
CA VAL A 39 -1.79 3.73 4.01
C VAL A 39 -2.87 2.70 4.37
N LYS A 40 -3.60 2.90 5.48
CA LYS A 40 -4.74 2.07 5.88
C LYS A 40 -5.87 2.12 4.85
N ILE A 41 -6.14 3.29 4.28
CA ILE A 41 -7.18 3.46 3.25
C ILE A 41 -6.78 2.68 1.99
N LEU A 42 -5.52 2.77 1.58
CA LEU A 42 -4.97 2.01 0.45
C LEU A 42 -5.04 0.50 0.70
N GLU A 43 -4.55 0.03 1.85
CA GLU A 43 -4.61 -1.37 2.24
C GLU A 43 -6.03 -1.92 2.20
N ASN A 44 -6.98 -1.20 2.80
CA ASN A 44 -8.38 -1.59 2.82
C ASN A 44 -8.94 -1.68 1.40
N ARG A 45 -8.66 -0.70 0.54
CA ARG A 45 -9.13 -0.70 -0.85
C ARG A 45 -8.59 -1.91 -1.61
N LEU A 46 -7.31 -2.21 -1.50
CA LEU A 46 -6.68 -3.36 -2.17
C LEU A 46 -7.23 -4.70 -1.64
N LYS A 47 -7.41 -4.82 -0.33
CA LYS A 47 -8.03 -6.00 0.30
C LYS A 47 -9.50 -6.16 -0.12
N THR A 48 -10.26 -5.07 -0.27
CA THR A 48 -11.64 -5.10 -0.79
C THR A 48 -11.71 -5.55 -2.25
N LEU A 49 -10.74 -5.16 -3.07
CA LEU A 49 -10.58 -5.69 -4.44
C LEU A 49 -10.12 -7.17 -4.44
N GLY A 50 -9.75 -7.69 -3.27
CA GLY A 50 -9.41 -9.08 -3.00
C GLY A 50 -7.99 -9.46 -3.42
N TYR A 51 -7.07 -8.50 -3.40
CA TYR A 51 -5.64 -8.77 -3.44
C TYR A 51 -5.17 -9.26 -2.06
N ASP A 52 -4.16 -10.13 -2.06
CA ASP A 52 -3.35 -10.36 -0.88
C ASP A 52 -2.37 -9.18 -0.70
N VAL A 53 -2.33 -8.59 0.49
CA VAL A 53 -1.62 -7.33 0.75
C VAL A 53 -0.76 -7.44 1.99
N THR A 54 0.52 -7.18 1.83
CA THR A 54 1.48 -7.01 2.92
C THR A 54 2.03 -5.59 2.92
N CYS A 55 2.42 -5.08 4.08
CA CYS A 55 3.01 -3.76 4.24
C CYS A 55 4.26 -3.86 5.10
N THR A 56 5.36 -3.30 4.61
CA THR A 56 6.62 -3.14 5.31
C THR A 56 6.91 -1.66 5.47
N ASP A 57 7.31 -1.30 6.68
CA ASP A 57 7.71 0.05 7.01
C ASP A 57 9.23 0.08 7.20
N ASN A 58 9.91 1.06 6.61
CA ASN A 58 11.36 1.18 6.77
C ASN A 58 11.73 1.71 8.17
N TYR A 59 10.80 2.34 8.88
CA TYR A 59 11.02 2.89 10.21
C TYR A 59 10.16 2.15 11.25
N LYS A 60 10.77 1.14 11.88
CA LYS A 60 10.27 0.54 13.14
C LYS A 60 11.42 0.27 14.10
#